data_AF-A0A4S2IU74-F1
#
_entry.id   AF-A0A4S2IU74-F1
#
_cell.length_a   1.000
_cell.length_b   1.000
_cell.length_c   1.000
_cell.angle_alpha   90.00
_cell.angle_beta   90.00
_cell.angle_gamma   90.00
#
_symmetry.space_group_name_H-M   'P 1'
#
loop_
_entity.id
_entity.type
_entity.pdbx_description
1 polymer ?
#
loop_
_entity_poly.entity_id
_entity_poly.type
_entity_poly.pdbx_seq_one_letter_code
_entity_poly.pdbx_strand_id
1 'polypeptide(L)' 'MEVRLDSRTNAPIGSFAVGDTGGWQSWRTVPANIGSVTGTHDVYLTFSSGQPADFVNVNWFGFGH' A
#
# COMPACT_ATOMS: atom_id res chain seq x y z
N MET A 1 -6.18 -2.00 -1.46
CA MET A 1 -5.25 -0.85 -1.44
C MET A 1 -4.41 -0.85 -2.68
N GLU A 2 -3.94 0.33 -3.08
CA GLU A 2 -3.40 0.56 -4.41
C GLU A 2 -2.06 1.28 -4.34
N VAL A 3 -1.19 0.96 -5.30
CA VAL A 3 0.10 1.62 -5.53
C VAL A 3 0.03 2.36 -6.85
N ARG A 4 0.34 3.65 -6.85
CA ARG A 4 0.38 4.52 -8.03
C ARG A 4 1.74 5.19 -8.15
N LEU A 5 2.08 5.57 -9.37
CA LEU A 5 3.26 6.37 -9.68
C LEU A 5 2.86 7.75 -10.18
N ASP A 6 3.67 8.75 -9.82
CA ASP A 6 3.69 10.13 -10.30
C ASP A 6 2.45 10.99 -9.99
N SER A 7 1.26 10.39 -9.92
CA SER A 7 0.01 11.06 -9.53
C SER A 7 -0.96 10.10 -8.86
N ARG A 8 -1.73 10.65 -7.90
CA ARG A 8 -2.84 9.94 -7.22
C ARG A 8 -4.00 9.61 -8.15
N THR A 9 -4.10 10.26 -9.31
CA THR A 9 -5.18 10.03 -10.30
C THR A 9 -4.80 9.01 -11.37
N ASN A 10 -3.55 8.55 -11.41
CA ASN A 10 -3.10 7.57 -12.40
C ASN A 10 -3.71 6.19 -12.13
N ALA A 11 -3.67 5.33 -13.14
CA ALA A 11 -4.03 3.92 -12.99
C ALA A 11 -3.07 3.24 -11.98
N PRO A 12 -3.56 2.41 -11.05
CA PRO A 12 -2.70 1.64 -10.17
C PRO A 12 -1.76 0.72 -10.94
N ILE A 13 -0.52 0.60 -10.48
CA ILE A 13 0.47 -0.35 -10.99
C ILE A 13 0.48 -1.67 -10.21
N GLY A 14 -0.32 -1.73 -9.14
CA GLY A 14 -0.40 -2.87 -8.26
C GLY A 14 -1.31 -2.63 -7.08
N SER A 15 -1.54 -3.69 -6.32
CA SER A 15 -2.45 -3.68 -5.18
C SER A 15 -1.99 -4.60 -4.06
N PHE A 16 -2.53 -4.33 -2.87
CA PHE A 16 -2.32 -5.11 -1.66
C PHE A 16 -3.57 -5.14 -0.79
N ALA A 17 -3.65 -6.14 0.09
CA ALA A 17 -4.76 -6.35 1.00
C ALA A 17 -4.30 -6.17 2.46
N VAL A 18 -4.95 -5.27 3.18
CA VAL A 18 -4.83 -5.14 4.64
C VAL A 18 -6.01 -5.86 5.25
N GLY A 19 -5.69 -6.67 6.26
CA GLY A 19 -6.66 -7.37 7.09
C GLY A 19 -6.27 -7.22 8.56
N ASP A 20 -7.15 -7.71 9.44
CA ASP A 20 -6.93 -7.66 10.88
C ASP A 20 -5.64 -8.39 11.27
N THR A 21 -4.78 -7.69 12.02
CA THR A 21 -3.52 -8.22 12.54
C THR A 21 -3.62 -8.64 14.01
N GLY A 22 -4.76 -8.40 14.67
CA GLY A 22 -4.96 -8.68 16.10
C GLY A 22 -4.67 -7.47 17.02
N GLY A 23 -4.55 -6.26 16.47
CA GLY A 23 -4.45 -5.01 17.24
C GLY A 23 -3.41 -4.02 16.69
N TRP A 24 -3.44 -2.77 17.19
CA TRP A 24 -2.66 -1.63 16.68
C TRP A 24 -1.13 -1.78 16.70
N GLN A 25 -0.62 -2.67 17.53
CA GLN A 25 0.81 -2.97 17.68
C GLN A 25 1.13 -4.43 17.31
N SER A 26 0.18 -5.13 16.69
CA SER A 26 0.41 -6.43 16.08
C SER A 26 0.71 -6.23 14.59
N TRP A 27 1.88 -6.66 14.15
CA TRP A 27 2.41 -6.32 12.84
C TRP A 27 2.47 -7.53 11.91
N ARG A 28 2.18 -7.31 10.62
CA ARG A 28 2.42 -8.29 9.55
C ARG A 28 3.01 -7.59 8.33
N THR A 29 3.97 -8.24 7.68
CA THR A 29 4.42 -7.82 6.35
C THR A 29 3.45 -8.34 5.30
N VAL A 30 2.88 -7.44 4.51
CA VAL A 30 1.92 -7.76 3.45
C VAL A 30 2.64 -7.62 2.09
N PRO A 31 2.68 -8.67 1.26
CA PRO A 31 3.21 -8.56 -0.09
C PRO A 31 2.24 -7.79 -1.00
N ALA A 32 2.79 -7.02 -1.93
CA ALA A 32 2.05 -6.35 -2.99
C ALA A 32 2.51 -6.90 -4.35
N ASN A 33 1.56 -7.20 -5.23
CA ASN A 33 1.89 -7.56 -6.60
C ASN A 33 2.02 -6.26 -7.40
N ILE A 34 3.25 -5.93 -7.80
CA ILE A 34 3.58 -4.70 -8.53
C ILE A 34 4.10 -5.07 -9.92
N GLY A 35 3.65 -4.36 -10.96
CA GLY A 35 4.21 -4.49 -12.31
C GLY A 35 5.68 -4.10 -12.38
N SER A 36 6.37 -4.48 -13.45
CA SER A 36 7.75 -4.03 -13.69
C SER A 36 7.77 -2.51 -13.93
N VAL A 37 8.68 -1.81 -13.24
CA VAL A 37 8.84 -0.35 -13.29
C VAL A 37 10.32 -0.03 -13.43
N THR A 38 10.65 0.98 -14.22
CA THR A 38 12.02 1.46 -14.42
C THR A 38 12.10 2.97 -14.22
N GLY A 39 13.23 3.46 -13.71
CA GLY A 39 13.45 4.90 -13.50
C GLY A 39 13.05 5.34 -12.08
N THR A 40 13.01 6.66 -11.90
CA THR A 40 12.68 7.30 -10.62
C THR A 40 11.26 7.86 -10.68
N HIS A 41 10.43 7.49 -9.71
CA HIS A 41 9.02 7.90 -9.64
C HIS A 41 8.65 8.29 -8.22
N ASP A 42 7.67 9.20 -8.11
CA ASP A 42 6.99 9.44 -6.85
C ASP A 42 5.96 8.33 -6.61
N VAL A 43 6.02 7.69 -5.45
CA VAL A 43 5.16 6.55 -5.12
C VAL A 43 4.03 7.00 -4.20
N TYR A 44 2.80 6.69 -4.59
CA TYR A 44 1.60 6.95 -3.81
C TYR A 44 0.95 5.64 -3.35
N LEU A 45 0.92 5.42 -2.03
CA LEU A 45 0.18 4.34 -1.39
C LEU A 45 -1.20 4.84 -0.97
N THR A 46 -2.26 4.25 -1.51
CA THR A 46 -3.64 4.65 -1.18
C THR A 46 -4.32 3.60 -0.32
N PHE A 47 -4.74 4.02 0.86
CA PHE A 47 -5.51 3.24 1.82
C PHE A 47 -6.94 3.74 1.82
N SER A 48 -7.90 2.85 1.55
CA SER A 48 -9.33 3.16 1.53
C SER A 48 -10.09 2.13 2.34
N SER A 49 -11.11 2.61 3.04
CA SER A 49 -12.03 1.81 3.84
C SER A 49 -13.44 2.36 3.66
N GLY A 50 -14.45 1.49 3.75
CA GLY A 50 -15.85 1.89 3.81
C GLY A 50 -16.29 2.35 5.19
N GLN A 51 -15.42 2.24 6.20
CA GLN A 51 -15.69 2.63 7.58
C GLN A 51 -15.04 3.98 7.90
N PRO A 52 -15.66 4.80 8.78
CA PRO A 52 -15.14 6.13 9.12
C PRO A 52 -14.01 6.12 10.17
N ALA A 53 -13.79 4.99 10.84
CA ALA A 53 -12.76 4.86 11.87
C ALA A 53 -11.37 4.57 11.27
N ASP A 54 -10.32 4.88 12.03
CA ASP A 54 -8.96 4.45 11.72
C ASP A 54 -8.92 2.92 11.56
N PHE A 55 -8.18 2.44 10.57
CA PHE A 55 -8.17 1.01 10.23
C PHE A 55 -6.79 0.44 9.90
N VAL A 56 -5.73 1.26 9.85
CA VAL A 56 -4.39 0.79 9.49
C VAL A 56 -3.30 1.67 10.11
N ASN A 57 -2.26 1.04 10.63
CA ASN A 57 -0.97 1.68 10.93
C ASN A 57 0.07 1.23 9.90
N VAL A 58 0.94 2.14 9.47
CA VAL A 58 2.07 1.83 8.58
C VAL A 58 3.36 2.07 9.35
N ASN A 59 4.21 1.05 9.44
CA ASN A 59 5.53 1.16 10.05
C ASN A 59 6.59 1.48 8.98
N TRP A 60 6.64 0.68 7.93
CA TRP A 60 7.56 0.83 6.80
C TRP A 60 6.95 0.24 5.53
N PHE A 61 7.54 0.57 4.38
CA PHE A 61 7.36 -0.15 3.13
C PHE A 61 8.70 -0.25 2.40
N GLY A 62 8.82 -1.19 1.47
CA GLY A 62 10.02 -1.41 0.68
C GLY A 62 9.74 -2.21 -0.58
N PHE A 63 10.67 -2.17 -1.52
CA PHE A 63 10.61 -2.93 -2.77
C PHE A 63 11.52 -4.15 -2.67
N GLY A 64 10.99 -5.32 -3.04
CA GLY A 64 11.80 -6.54 -3.15
C GLY A 64 12.69 -6.46 -4.39
N HIS A 65 13.99 -6.65 -4.20
CA HIS A 65 15.00 -6.75 -5.27
C HIS A 65 15.44 -8.19 -5.44
#